data_AF-A0A921H6M8-F1
#
_entry.id   AF-A0A921H6M8-F1
#
_cell.length_a   1.000
_cell.length_b   1.000
_cell.length_c   1.000
_cell.angle_alpha   90.00
_cell.angle_beta   90.00
_cell.angle_gamma   90.00
#
_symmetry.space_group_name_H-M   'P 1'
#
loop_
_entity.id
_entity.type
_entity.pdbx_description
1 polymer ?
#
loop_
_entity_poly.entity_id
_entity_poly.type
_entity_poly.pdbx_seq_one_letter_code
_entity_poly.pdbx_strand_id
1 'polypeptide(L)'
;MKDFEYVLRALLDERMEYAGLQIPDSLPEQRKMMRALLNVRPPHPVSEDFIKAQDMELQRQLADKGIVALSDIMSCRVDGRLRLWQGDITRLQVDAIVNAANSALLGCFVPTHRCIGNAIHSAAECSCVWLATG
;
A
#
# COMPACT_ATOMS: atom_id res chain seq x y z
N MET A 1 -15.81 0.96 -9.25
CA MET A 1 -15.74 2.38 -8.84
C MET A 1 -16.49 2.64 -7.54
N LYS A 2 -17.74 2.17 -7.37
CA LYS A 2 -18.50 2.36 -6.11
C LYS A 2 -17.75 1.89 -4.84
N ASP A 3 -17.05 0.77 -4.92
CA ASP A 3 -16.31 0.21 -3.76
C ASP A 3 -15.09 1.07 -3.37
N PHE A 4 -14.42 1.70 -4.34
CA PHE A 4 -13.25 2.52 -4.03
C PHE A 4 -13.65 3.87 -3.42
N GLU A 5 -14.73 4.49 -3.92
CA GLU A 5 -15.28 5.67 -3.26
C GLU A 5 -15.76 5.38 -1.84
N TYR A 6 -16.29 4.17 -1.58
CA TYR A 6 -16.64 3.75 -0.22
C TYR A 6 -15.43 3.79 0.73
N VAL A 7 -14.27 3.27 0.30
CA VAL A 7 -13.01 3.34 1.07
C VAL A 7 -12.65 4.79 1.39
N LEU A 8 -12.70 5.68 0.39
CA LEU A 8 -12.38 7.09 0.59
C LEU A 8 -13.35 7.79 1.54
N ARG A 9 -14.66 7.56 1.39
CA ARG A 9 -15.67 8.11 2.31
C ARG A 9 -15.44 7.62 3.73
N ALA A 10 -15.24 6.32 3.91
CA ALA A 10 -14.96 5.75 5.23
C ALA A 10 -13.72 6.38 5.89
N LEU A 11 -12.62 6.59 5.14
CA LEU A 11 -11.42 7.24 5.65
C LEU A 11 -11.64 8.73 5.99
N LEU A 12 -12.45 9.44 5.20
CA LEU A 12 -12.79 10.85 5.46
C LEU A 12 -13.69 10.98 6.69
N ASP A 13 -14.61 10.04 6.91
CA ASP A 13 -15.54 10.04 8.04
C ASP A 13 -14.87 9.70 9.38
N GLU A 14 -13.65 9.15 9.38
CA GLU A 14 -12.90 8.82 10.60
C GLU A 14 -12.50 10.06 11.44
N ARG A 15 -12.42 11.24 10.82
CA ARG A 15 -12.00 12.47 11.52
C ARG A 15 -12.77 13.70 11.06
N MET A 16 -13.25 14.46 12.03
CA MET A 16 -13.96 15.73 11.78
C MET A 16 -13.11 16.78 11.03
N GLU A 17 -11.79 16.71 11.12
CA GLU A 17 -10.87 17.61 10.40
C GLU A 17 -10.93 17.45 8.87
N TYR A 18 -11.50 16.34 8.39
CA TYR A 18 -11.71 16.08 6.96
C TYR A 18 -13.12 16.46 6.48
N ALA A 19 -14.01 16.90 7.37
CA ALA A 19 -15.39 17.28 7.05
C ALA A 19 -15.42 18.50 6.11
N GLY A 20 -15.45 18.24 4.80
CA GLY A 20 -15.41 19.25 3.75
C GLY A 20 -14.48 18.90 2.58
N LEU A 21 -13.54 17.99 2.79
CA LEU A 21 -12.74 17.45 1.68
C LEU A 21 -13.64 16.71 0.70
N GLN A 22 -13.46 17.01 -0.59
CA GLN A 22 -14.18 16.37 -1.67
C GLN A 22 -13.33 15.25 -2.27
N ILE A 23 -13.97 14.13 -2.59
CA ILE A 23 -13.32 13.05 -3.34
C ILE A 23 -13.05 13.57 -4.76
N PRO A 24 -11.79 13.53 -5.25
CA PRO A 24 -11.48 13.97 -6.60
C PRO A 24 -12.16 13.11 -7.67
N ASP A 25 -12.45 13.68 -8.83
CA ASP A 25 -13.11 12.94 -9.93
C ASP A 25 -12.19 11.94 -10.64
N SER A 26 -10.87 12.18 -10.61
CA SER A 26 -9.91 11.35 -11.33
C SER A 26 -9.37 10.21 -10.46
N LEU A 27 -9.34 9.00 -11.03
CA LEU A 27 -8.79 7.81 -10.36
C LEU A 27 -7.35 8.00 -9.82
N PRO A 28 -6.41 8.66 -10.54
CA PRO A 28 -5.07 8.91 -10.01
C PRO A 28 -5.07 9.77 -8.74
N GLU A 29 -5.87 10.84 -8.69
CA GLU A 29 -5.96 11.69 -7.50
C GLU A 29 -6.72 10.99 -6.36
N GLN A 30 -7.72 10.15 -6.66
CA GLN A 30 -8.36 9.29 -5.66
C GLN A 30 -7.36 8.31 -5.03
N ARG A 31 -6.51 7.64 -5.82
CA ARG A 31 -5.45 6.74 -5.32
C ARG A 31 -4.44 7.49 -4.45
N LYS A 32 -4.06 8.71 -4.86
CA LYS A 32 -3.16 9.58 -4.09
C LYS A 32 -3.79 10.01 -2.76
N MET A 33 -5.09 10.34 -2.76
CA MET A 33 -5.85 10.66 -1.56
C MET A 33 -5.92 9.46 -0.61
N MET A 34 -6.28 8.27 -1.11
CA MET A 34 -6.31 7.04 -0.31
C MET A 34 -4.94 6.80 0.35
N ARG A 35 -3.85 6.89 -0.43
CA ARG A 35 -2.50 6.74 0.09
C ARG A 35 -2.19 7.75 1.20
N ALA A 36 -2.48 9.03 0.98
CA ALA A 36 -2.22 10.08 1.97
C ALA A 36 -2.98 9.83 3.27
N LEU A 37 -4.28 9.49 3.19
CA LEU A 37 -5.13 9.20 4.33
C LEU A 37 -4.64 7.98 5.12
N LEU A 38 -4.34 6.87 4.42
CA LEU A 38 -3.82 5.65 5.06
C LEU A 38 -2.46 5.84 5.72
N ASN A 39 -1.60 6.72 5.17
CA ASN A 39 -0.29 6.99 5.76
C ASN A 39 -0.41 7.64 7.15
N VAL A 40 -1.38 8.53 7.34
CA VAL A 40 -1.58 9.24 8.63
C VAL A 40 -2.57 8.56 9.56
N ARG A 41 -3.26 7.53 9.07
CA ARG A 41 -4.25 6.77 9.82
C ARG A 41 -3.54 5.95 10.91
N PRO A 42 -3.84 6.16 12.19
CA PRO A 42 -3.32 5.30 13.24
C PRO A 42 -3.99 3.92 13.13
N PRO A 43 -3.38 2.86 13.69
CA PRO A 43 -3.95 1.53 13.66
C PRO A 43 -5.27 1.51 14.47
N HIS A 44 -6.41 1.73 13.79
CA HIS A 44 -7.79 1.44 14.28
C HIS A 44 -8.52 0.37 13.45
N PRO A 45 -9.24 -0.59 14.07
CA PRO A 45 -9.93 -1.65 13.33
C PRO A 45 -10.81 -1.10 12.20
N VAL A 46 -10.92 -1.86 11.11
CA VAL A 46 -11.78 -1.54 9.96
C VAL A 46 -12.76 -2.68 9.74
N SER A 47 -13.87 -2.40 9.05
CA SER A 47 -14.83 -3.45 8.68
C SER A 47 -14.26 -4.39 7.64
N GLU A 48 -14.78 -5.61 7.57
CA GLU A 48 -14.44 -6.55 6.48
C GLU A 48 -14.77 -5.98 5.10
N ASP A 49 -15.85 -5.19 4.99
CA ASP A 49 -16.24 -4.57 3.73
C ASP A 49 -15.23 -3.52 3.28
N PHE A 50 -14.65 -2.76 4.23
CA PHE A 50 -13.54 -1.84 3.94
C PHE A 50 -12.32 -2.60 3.43
N ILE A 51 -11.96 -3.69 4.10
CA ILE A 51 -10.84 -4.56 3.72
C ILE A 51 -11.03 -5.08 2.29
N LYS A 52 -12.20 -5.68 2.00
CA LYS A 52 -12.51 -6.23 0.66
C LYS A 52 -12.45 -5.14 -0.41
N ALA A 53 -13.03 -3.97 -0.14
CA ALA A 53 -13.04 -2.86 -1.09
C ALA A 53 -11.64 -2.28 -1.33
N GLN A 54 -10.82 -2.19 -0.29
CA GLN A 54 -9.43 -1.77 -0.40
C GLN A 54 -8.60 -2.79 -1.18
N ASP A 55 -8.68 -4.07 -0.85
CA ASP A 55 -7.95 -5.13 -1.53
C ASP A 55 -8.30 -5.15 -3.03
N MET A 56 -9.59 -5.04 -3.39
CA MET A 56 -10.00 -4.92 -4.79
C MET A 56 -9.30 -3.77 -5.54
N GLU A 57 -9.07 -2.63 -4.89
CA GLU A 57 -8.34 -1.51 -5.51
C GLU A 57 -6.83 -1.75 -5.56
N LEU A 58 -6.24 -2.37 -4.53
CA LEU A 58 -4.83 -2.74 -4.53
C LEU A 58 -4.52 -3.79 -5.62
N GLN A 59 -5.39 -4.78 -5.80
CA GLN A 59 -5.30 -5.77 -6.88
C GLN A 59 -5.38 -5.10 -8.26
N ARG A 60 -6.25 -4.10 -8.44
CA ARG A 60 -6.27 -3.31 -9.69
C ARG A 60 -4.96 -2.55 -9.91
N GLN A 61 -4.43 -1.90 -8.88
CA GLN A 61 -3.14 -1.23 -8.98
C GLN A 61 -2.00 -2.19 -9.33
N LEU A 62 -2.00 -3.39 -8.74
CA LEU A 62 -1.03 -4.44 -9.06
C LEU A 62 -1.16 -4.90 -10.51
N ALA A 63 -2.38 -5.11 -10.99
CA ALA A 63 -2.66 -5.46 -12.39
C ALA A 63 -2.18 -4.36 -13.36
N ASP A 64 -2.46 -3.08 -13.05
CA ASP A 64 -2.02 -1.92 -13.84
C ASP A 64 -0.49 -1.83 -13.92
N LYS A 65 0.22 -2.11 -12.81
CA LYS A 65 1.69 -2.08 -12.74
C LYS A 65 2.34 -3.32 -13.40
N GLY A 66 1.63 -4.45 -13.40
CA GLY A 66 2.13 -5.75 -13.81
C GLY A 66 3.06 -6.39 -12.77
N ILE A 67 3.03 -7.72 -12.74
CA ILE A 67 3.82 -8.57 -11.83
C ILE A 67 5.16 -8.94 -12.50
N VAL A 68 6.21 -9.04 -11.70
CA VAL A 68 7.54 -9.53 -12.13
C VAL A 68 7.86 -10.80 -11.34
N ALA A 69 7.98 -11.93 -12.03
CA ALA A 69 8.36 -13.19 -11.40
C ALA A 69 9.88 -13.29 -11.26
N LEU A 70 10.34 -14.06 -10.28
CA LEU A 70 11.78 -14.32 -10.12
C LEU A 70 12.40 -14.92 -11.38
N SER A 71 11.66 -15.76 -12.12
CA SER A 71 12.08 -16.34 -13.39
C SER A 71 12.46 -15.31 -14.44
N ASP A 72 11.90 -14.11 -14.37
CA ASP A 72 12.09 -13.03 -15.35
C ASP A 72 13.38 -12.22 -15.08
N ILE A 73 14.00 -12.44 -13.91
CA ILE A 73 15.17 -11.70 -13.45
C ILE A 73 16.41 -12.57 -13.65
N MET A 74 17.45 -12.08 -14.31
CA MET A 74 18.67 -12.87 -14.49
C MET A 74 19.38 -13.17 -13.15
N SER A 75 19.84 -14.40 -12.98
CA SER A 75 20.68 -14.78 -11.84
C SER A 75 22.11 -14.24 -11.96
N CYS A 76 22.75 -14.02 -10.83
CA CYS A 76 24.15 -13.62 -10.78
C CYS A 76 25.03 -14.75 -11.32
N ARG A 77 26.06 -14.39 -12.09
CA ARG A 77 27.00 -15.35 -12.68
C ARG A 77 27.87 -16.06 -11.64
N VAL A 78 28.09 -15.44 -10.49
CA VAL A 78 28.95 -15.95 -9.42
C VAL A 78 28.18 -16.85 -8.45
N ASP A 79 26.89 -16.58 -8.22
CA ASP A 79 26.02 -17.38 -7.37
C ASP A 79 24.58 -17.33 -7.91
N GLY A 80 24.08 -18.48 -8.39
CA GLY A 80 22.75 -18.60 -8.97
C GLY A 80 21.59 -18.30 -8.02
N ARG A 81 21.85 -18.24 -6.71
CA ARG A 81 20.86 -17.87 -5.67
C ARG A 81 20.66 -16.36 -5.57
N LEU A 82 21.61 -15.56 -6.05
CA LEU A 82 21.55 -14.11 -5.99
C LEU A 82 21.03 -13.55 -7.32
N ARG A 83 20.19 -12.52 -7.24
CA ARG A 83 19.68 -11.77 -8.40
C ARG A 83 19.79 -10.28 -8.09
N LEU A 84 20.13 -9.47 -9.10
CA LEU A 84 20.06 -8.02 -9.00
C LEU A 84 18.93 -7.54 -9.90
N TRP A 85 18.03 -6.75 -9.35
CA TRP A 85 16.87 -6.23 -10.06
C TRP A 85 16.63 -4.77 -9.72
N GLN A 86 16.28 -3.99 -10.73
CA GLN A 86 15.93 -2.59 -10.60
C GLN A 86 14.47 -2.40 -11.01
N GLY A 87 13.63 -2.01 -10.05
CA GLY A 87 12.21 -1.79 -10.29
C GLY A 87 11.44 -1.48 -9.01
N ASP A 88 10.12 -1.44 -9.13
CA ASP A 88 9.20 -1.23 -8.01
C ASP A 88 8.98 -2.55 -7.26
N ILE A 89 9.62 -2.70 -6.10
CA ILE A 89 9.59 -3.90 -5.24
C ILE A 89 8.18 -4.43 -4.97
N THR A 90 7.14 -3.60 -5.00
CA THR A 90 5.75 -4.03 -4.77
C THR A 90 5.18 -4.87 -5.93
N ARG A 91 5.95 -5.07 -7.00
CA ARG A 91 5.59 -5.90 -8.18
C ARG A 91 6.24 -7.28 -8.15
N LEU A 92 7.20 -7.51 -7.27
CA LEU A 92 7.93 -8.77 -7.22
C LEU A 92 7.03 -9.89 -6.67
N GLN A 93 6.88 -10.95 -7.45
CA GLN A 93 6.31 -12.21 -6.97
C GLN A 93 7.42 -13.02 -6.29
N VAL A 94 7.49 -12.87 -4.97
CA VAL A 94 8.47 -13.52 -4.09
C VAL A 94 7.78 -13.92 -2.79
N ASP A 95 8.37 -14.86 -2.06
CA ASP A 95 7.81 -15.34 -0.79
C ASP A 95 7.84 -14.27 0.31
N ALA A 96 8.86 -13.41 0.29
CA ALA A 96 9.02 -12.35 1.28
C ALA A 96 9.82 -11.16 0.71
N ILE A 97 9.52 -9.97 1.23
CA ILE A 97 10.32 -8.76 1.05
C ILE A 97 10.73 -8.23 2.43
N VAL A 98 11.91 -7.60 2.51
CA VAL A 98 12.39 -6.98 3.75
C VAL A 98 12.02 -5.50 3.74
N ASN A 99 11.28 -5.05 4.75
CA ASN A 99 10.94 -3.65 4.96
C ASN A 99 11.95 -2.98 5.92
N ALA A 100 12.47 -1.80 5.55
CA ALA A 100 13.24 -0.97 6.49
C ALA A 100 12.29 -0.18 7.38
N ALA A 101 11.78 -0.85 8.42
CA ALA A 101 10.84 -0.29 9.38
C ALA A 101 11.52 0.71 10.34
N ASN A 102 10.73 1.62 10.89
CA ASN A 102 11.15 2.45 12.03
C ASN A 102 10.89 1.70 13.36
N SER A 103 11.38 2.26 14.47
CA SER A 103 11.26 1.66 15.79
C SER A 103 9.83 1.47 16.29
N ALA A 104 8.84 2.17 15.72
CA ALA A 104 7.44 2.00 16.08
C ALA A 104 6.77 0.84 15.35
N LEU A 105 7.36 0.37 14.23
CA LEU A 105 6.81 -0.69 13.36
C LEU A 105 5.40 -0.42 12.79
N LEU A 106 4.95 0.85 12.79
CA LEU A 106 3.62 1.26 12.30
C LEU A 106 3.65 1.89 10.89
N GLY A 107 4.74 1.71 10.16
CA GLY A 107 4.93 2.38 8.87
C GLY A 107 5.27 3.87 9.01
N CYS A 108 5.06 4.65 7.95
CA CYS A 108 5.48 6.05 7.87
C CYS A 108 4.29 7.01 7.85
N PHE A 109 4.20 7.86 8.88
CA PHE A 109 3.13 8.84 9.07
C PHE A 109 3.28 10.15 8.28
N VAL A 110 4.22 10.23 7.35
CA VAL A 110 4.37 11.40 6.47
C VAL A 110 3.61 11.11 5.17
N PRO A 111 2.54 11.87 4.84
CA PRO A 111 1.74 11.62 3.64
C PRO A 111 2.61 11.55 2.39
N THR A 112 2.47 10.48 1.61
CA THR A 112 3.15 10.30 0.31
C THR A 112 4.68 10.35 0.36
N HIS A 113 5.28 10.17 1.54
CA HIS A 113 6.73 10.17 1.69
C HIS A 113 7.38 9.08 0.82
N ARG A 114 8.54 9.37 0.25
CA ARG A 114 9.24 8.49 -0.70
C ARG A 114 10.14 7.44 -0.01
N CYS A 115 9.87 7.10 1.23
CA CYS A 115 10.59 6.02 1.92
C CYS A 115 10.02 4.65 1.56
N ILE A 116 10.85 3.61 1.71
CA ILE A 116 10.47 2.22 1.40
C ILE A 116 9.28 1.73 2.23
N GLY A 117 9.21 2.09 3.52
CA GLY A 117 8.09 1.72 4.37
C GLY A 117 6.76 2.29 3.87
N ASN A 118 6.74 3.55 3.42
CA ASN A 118 5.52 4.13 2.85
C ASN A 118 5.12 3.42 1.54
N ALA A 119 6.09 3.09 0.68
CA ALA A 119 5.84 2.37 -0.56
C ALA A 119 5.23 0.98 -0.31
N ILE A 120 5.80 0.21 0.64
CA ILE A 120 5.31 -1.13 0.99
C ILE A 120 3.93 -1.05 1.66
N HIS A 121 3.78 -0.25 2.72
CA HIS A 121 2.49 -0.14 3.43
C HIS A 121 1.36 0.43 2.58
N SER A 122 1.65 1.27 1.57
CA SER A 122 0.61 1.80 0.66
C SER A 122 0.21 0.80 -0.43
N ALA A 123 1.05 -0.20 -0.71
CA ALA A 123 0.77 -1.26 -1.67
C ALA A 123 0.26 -2.55 -1.00
N ALA A 124 0.30 -2.60 0.32
CA ALA A 124 -0.26 -3.65 1.14
C ALA A 124 -1.64 -3.24 1.69
N GLU A 125 -2.43 -4.23 2.07
CA GLU A 125 -3.67 -3.98 2.78
C GLU A 125 -3.38 -3.28 4.12
N CYS A 126 -4.31 -2.44 4.58
CA CYS A 126 -4.14 -1.72 5.84
C CYS A 126 -3.96 -2.66 7.03
N SER A 127 -4.44 -3.91 6.93
CA SER A 127 -4.21 -5.02 7.87
C SER A 127 -2.70 -5.31 8.11
N CYS A 128 -1.80 -4.97 7.19
CA CYS A 128 -0.36 -5.18 7.37
C CYS A 128 0.30 -4.19 8.34
N VAL A 129 -0.33 -3.06 8.70
CA VAL A 129 0.17 -2.15 9.75
C VAL A 129 0.05 -2.78 11.15
N TRP A 130 -0.75 -3.84 11.29
CA TRP A 130 -1.20 -4.39 12.57
C TRP A 130 -0.42 -5.60 13.05
N LEU A 131 0.32 -6.24 12.14
CA LEU A 131 1.00 -7.50 12.43
C LEU A 131 2.24 -7.33 13.32
N ALA A 132 2.62 -6.10 13.66
CA ALA A 132 3.79 -5.81 14.48
C ALA A 132 3.49 -5.48 15.95
N THR A 133 2.20 -5.37 16.33
CA THR A 133 1.77 -5.16 17.72
C THR A 133 1.02 -6.39 18.20
N GLY A 134 1.78 -7.46 18.49
CA GLY A 134 1.31 -8.66 19.19
C GLY A 134 2.01 -8.77 20.54
#